data_AF-A0A2M9BA23-F1
#
_entry.id   AF-A0A2M9BA23-F1
#
_cell.length_a   1.000
_cell.length_b   1.000
_cell.length_c   1.000
_cell.angle_alpha   90.00
_cell.angle_beta   90.00
_cell.angle_gamma   90.00
#
_symmetry.space_group_name_H-M   'P 1'
#
loop_
_entity.id
_entity.type
_entity.pdbx_description
1 polymer ?
#
loop_
_entity_poly.entity_id
_entity_poly.type
_entity_poly.pdbx_seq_one_letter_code
_entity_poly.pdbx_strand_id
1 'polypeptide(L)'
;MKRILVAPILLAVALGSWAFYPKTAAAPEYMELSMSSDGGKPTLVMISPTGEVTEQKLTTKAKGDYRYRALLLVKLNELRAQGWTVAQMQQTKTSTPDLQHPLLGPDVVSTATYLLERR
;
A
#
# COMPACT_ATOMS: atom_id res chain seq x y z
N MET A 1 5.26 46.60 45.09
CA MET A 1 6.40 45.86 44.50
C MET A 1 6.03 44.42 44.09
N LYS A 2 4.92 44.17 43.35
CA LYS A 2 4.46 42.80 43.01
C LYS A 2 4.44 42.49 41.49
N ARG A 3 4.88 43.41 40.63
CA ARG A 3 4.77 43.27 39.16
C ARG A 3 6.01 42.67 38.47
N ILE A 4 7.12 42.48 39.18
CA ILE A 4 8.39 42.03 38.60
C ILE A 4 8.41 40.51 38.34
N LEU A 5 7.53 39.74 39.00
CA LEU A 5 7.46 38.29 38.85
C LEU A 5 6.64 37.81 37.64
N VAL A 6 5.90 38.70 36.97
CA VAL A 6 5.03 38.30 35.84
C VAL A 6 5.85 37.99 34.58
N ALA A 7 6.91 38.75 34.32
CA ALA A 7 7.77 38.58 33.14
C ALA A 7 8.51 37.23 33.07
N PRO A 8 9.19 36.74 34.13
CA PRO A 8 9.89 35.46 34.06
C PRO A 8 8.93 34.27 33.95
N ILE A 9 7.74 34.37 34.53
CA ILE A 9 6.70 33.33 34.44
C ILE A 9 6.20 33.21 32.99
N LEU A 10 5.97 34.34 32.33
CA LEU A 10 5.53 34.35 30.92
C LEU A 10 6.58 33.75 29.98
N LEU A 11 7.86 34.01 30.25
CA LEU A 11 8.99 33.47 29.50
C LEU A 11 9.15 31.95 29.67
N ALA A 12 8.94 31.44 30.89
CA ALA A 12 8.95 30.00 31.16
C ALA A 12 7.79 29.27 30.47
N VAL A 13 6.60 29.86 30.44
CA VAL A 13 5.44 29.30 29.73
C VAL A 13 5.65 29.29 28.21
N ALA A 14 6.22 30.35 27.65
CA ALA A 14 6.54 30.41 26.22
C ALA A 14 7.58 29.35 25.81
N LEU A 15 8.65 29.17 26.60
CA LEU A 15 9.68 28.16 26.34
C LEU A 15 9.18 26.72 26.56
N GLY A 16 8.35 26.50 27.57
CA GLY A 16 7.70 25.21 27.81
C GLY A 16 6.74 24.83 26.67
N SER A 17 6.03 25.80 26.10
CA SER A 17 5.09 25.58 24.98
C SER A 17 5.78 25.09 23.71
N TRP A 18 7.06 25.40 23.52
CA TRP A 18 7.87 24.92 22.40
C TRP A 18 8.36 23.47 22.56
N ALA A 19 8.52 22.99 23.79
CA ALA A 19 8.89 21.59 24.07
C ALA A 19 7.74 20.60 23.80
N PHE A 20 6.50 21.08 23.83
CA PHE A 20 5.29 20.30 23.51
C PHE A 20 4.79 20.55 22.09
N TYR A 21 5.53 21.30 21.27
CA TYR A 21 5.18 21.41 19.86
C TYR A 21 5.33 20.03 19.21
N PRO A 22 4.26 19.45 18.64
CA PRO A 22 4.34 18.15 18.02
C PRO A 22 5.36 18.26 16.89
N LYS A 23 6.49 17.57 17.07
CA LYS A 23 7.48 17.40 16.01
C LYS A 23 6.73 16.80 14.84
N THR A 24 6.70 17.49 13.70
CA THR A 24 6.04 17.02 12.48
C THR A 24 6.67 15.67 12.13
N ALA A 25 5.98 14.59 12.47
CA ALA A 25 6.34 13.26 12.00
C ALA A 25 6.32 13.31 10.47
N ALA A 26 7.29 12.67 9.83
CA ALA A 26 7.30 12.55 8.38
C ALA A 26 5.92 12.02 7.93
N ALA A 27 5.35 12.64 6.89
CA ALA A 27 4.07 12.21 6.37
C ALA A 27 4.22 10.75 5.91
N PRO A 28 3.33 9.83 6.33
CA PRO A 28 3.40 8.45 5.90
C PRO A 28 3.28 8.40 4.38
N GLU A 29 4.23 7.73 3.73
CA GLU A 29 4.16 7.46 2.30
C GLU A 29 3.34 6.21 2.07
N TYR A 30 2.50 6.24 1.03
CA TYR A 30 1.66 5.11 0.64
C TYR A 30 2.00 4.63 -0.75
N MET A 31 1.95 3.32 -0.94
CA MET A 31 2.14 2.65 -2.22
C MET A 31 1.06 1.59 -2.38
N GLU A 32 0.50 1.45 -3.59
CA GLU A 32 -0.44 0.39 -3.90
C GLU A 32 0.26 -0.70 -4.71
N LEU A 33 0.04 -1.96 -4.32
CA LEU A 33 0.46 -3.13 -5.08
C LEU A 33 -0.79 -3.97 -5.37
N SER A 34 -1.22 -4.03 -6.62
CA SER A 34 -2.35 -4.85 -7.05
C SER A 34 -1.92 -5.92 -8.03
N MET A 35 -2.60 -7.05 -7.97
CA MET A 35 -2.43 -8.16 -8.90
C MET A 35 -3.79 -8.56 -9.40
N SER A 36 -3.97 -8.46 -10.71
CA SER A 36 -5.18 -8.91 -11.41
C SER A 36 -4.84 -10.09 -12.31
N SER A 37 -5.68 -11.11 -12.29
CA SER A 37 -5.63 -12.22 -13.24
C SER A 37 -6.90 -12.19 -14.08
N ASP A 38 -6.84 -11.44 -15.20
CA ASP A 38 -7.92 -11.37 -16.17
C ASP A 38 -7.61 -12.33 -17.33
N GLY A 39 -8.53 -13.25 -17.64
CA GLY A 39 -8.46 -14.12 -18.82
C GLY A 39 -7.17 -14.94 -19.03
N GLY A 40 -6.40 -15.21 -17.97
CA GLY A 40 -5.20 -16.07 -18.00
C GLY A 40 -3.85 -15.35 -18.11
N LYS A 41 -3.82 -14.00 -18.09
CA LYS A 41 -2.56 -13.24 -18.00
C LYS A 41 -2.52 -12.41 -16.72
N PRO A 42 -1.86 -12.91 -15.65
CA PRO A 42 -1.60 -12.11 -14.45
C PRO A 42 -0.81 -10.83 -14.78
N THR A 43 -1.29 -9.70 -14.26
CA THR A 43 -0.59 -8.42 -14.32
C THR A 43 -0.40 -7.91 -12.90
N LEU A 44 0.84 -7.60 -12.55
CA LEU A 44 1.19 -6.93 -11.31
C LEU A 44 1.27 -5.43 -11.59
N VAL A 45 0.51 -4.63 -10.85
CA VAL A 45 0.48 -3.18 -10.97
C VAL A 45 0.96 -2.59 -9.65
N MET A 46 1.93 -1.69 -9.74
CA MET A 46 2.46 -0.96 -8.60
C MET A 46 2.25 0.53 -8.84
N ILE A 47 1.65 1.21 -7.87
CA ILE A 47 1.43 2.65 -7.90
C ILE A 47 2.32 3.25 -6.81
N SER A 48 3.36 3.97 -7.22
CA SER A 48 4.32 4.58 -6.32
C SER A 48 3.70 5.75 -5.53
N PRO A 49 4.35 6.21 -4.45
CA PRO A 49 3.94 7.43 -3.73
C PRO A 49 3.96 8.69 -4.61
N THR A 50 4.73 8.66 -5.71
CA THR A 50 4.81 9.76 -6.69
C THR A 50 3.70 9.69 -7.74
N GLY A 51 2.86 8.65 -7.71
CA GLY A 51 1.79 8.42 -8.68
C GLY A 51 2.26 7.71 -9.96
N GLU A 52 3.49 7.22 -10.00
CA GLU A 52 4.00 6.44 -11.13
C GLU A 52 3.39 5.04 -11.10
N VAL A 53 2.75 4.66 -12.21
CA VAL A 53 2.16 3.33 -12.39
C VAL A 53 3.15 2.45 -13.14
N THR A 54 3.61 1.39 -12.49
CA THR A 54 4.43 0.34 -13.11
C THR A 54 3.59 -0.90 -13.30
N GLU A 55 3.35 -1.27 -14.55
CA GLU A 55 2.67 -2.52 -14.90
C GLU A 55 3.68 -3.57 -15.33
N GLN A 56 3.69 -4.70 -14.65
CA GLN A 56 4.48 -5.86 -15.00
C GLN A 56 3.56 -7.00 -15.41
N LYS A 57 3.47 -7.24 -16.73
CA LYS A 57 2.78 -8.42 -17.29
C LYS A 57 3.62 -9.66 -17.00
N LEU A 58 3.08 -10.59 -16.21
CA LEU A 58 3.79 -11.81 -15.84
C LEU A 58 3.60 -12.86 -16.95
N THR A 59 4.62 -13.01 -17.81
CA THR A 59 4.64 -13.97 -18.93
C THR A 59 5.03 -15.38 -18.46
N THR A 60 4.30 -15.92 -17.49
CA THR A 60 4.55 -17.29 -17.03
C THR A 60 3.82 -18.28 -17.94
N LYS A 61 4.58 -19.20 -18.56
CA LYS A 61 4.06 -20.32 -19.36
C LYS A 61 3.32 -21.39 -18.54
N ALA A 62 3.30 -21.26 -17.21
CA ALA A 62 2.67 -22.22 -16.30
C ALA A 62 1.30 -21.72 -15.86
N LYS A 63 0.28 -22.57 -16.04
CA LYS A 63 -1.10 -22.35 -15.60
C LYS A 63 -1.20 -22.60 -14.08
N GLY A 64 -1.74 -21.64 -13.32
CA GLY A 64 -2.15 -21.86 -11.92
C GLY A 64 -1.96 -20.66 -10.99
N ASP A 65 -3.02 -20.33 -10.23
CA ASP A 65 -3.10 -19.19 -9.29
C ASP A 65 -1.99 -19.14 -8.23
N TYR A 66 -1.45 -20.30 -7.84
CA TYR A 66 -0.46 -20.40 -6.77
C TYR A 66 0.87 -19.71 -7.10
N ARG A 67 1.29 -19.73 -8.38
CA ARG A 67 2.54 -19.06 -8.77
C ARG A 67 2.41 -17.53 -8.76
N TYR A 68 1.23 -17.01 -9.07
CA TYR A 68 0.98 -15.56 -9.02
C TYR A 68 1.04 -15.05 -7.58
N ARG A 69 0.43 -15.80 -6.65
CA ARG A 69 0.56 -15.52 -5.21
C ARG A 69 2.01 -15.57 -4.74
N ALA A 70 2.80 -16.54 -5.21
CA ALA A 70 4.22 -16.62 -4.86
C ALA A 70 5.02 -15.40 -5.36
N LEU A 71 4.79 -14.95 -6.60
CA LEU A 71 5.44 -13.75 -7.14
C LEU A 71 5.05 -12.48 -6.38
N LEU A 72 3.78 -12.37 -6.00
CA LEU A 72 3.31 -11.28 -5.16
C LEU A 72 4.01 -11.28 -3.80
N LEU A 73 4.14 -12.45 -3.16
CA LEU A 73 4.85 -12.59 -1.89
C LEU A 73 6.34 -12.23 -2.01
N VAL A 74 6.98 -12.60 -3.12
CA VAL A 74 8.37 -12.19 -3.38
C VAL A 74 8.47 -10.67 -3.47
N LYS A 75 7.58 -10.00 -4.23
CA LYS A 75 7.58 -8.54 -4.30
C LYS A 75 7.24 -7.85 -2.98
N LEU A 76 6.29 -8.38 -2.21
CA LEU A 76 6.02 -7.87 -0.86
C LEU A 76 7.25 -7.99 0.05
N ASN A 77 8.01 -9.09 -0.04
CA ASN A 77 9.24 -9.25 0.72
C ASN A 77 10.35 -8.29 0.26
N GLU A 78 10.49 -8.05 -1.03
CA GLU A 78 11.42 -7.03 -1.54
C GLU A 78 11.05 -5.62 -1.04
N LEU A 79 9.76 -5.26 -1.09
CA LEU A 79 9.27 -3.97 -0.59
C LEU A 79 9.44 -3.87 0.93
N ARG A 80 9.25 -4.97 1.66
CA ARG A 80 9.53 -5.04 3.10
C ARG A 80 11.01 -4.80 3.41
N ALA A 81 11.93 -5.33 2.61
CA ALA A 81 13.37 -5.06 2.76
C ALA A 81 13.71 -3.58 2.52
N GLN A 82 12.88 -2.86 1.75
CA GLN A 82 12.99 -1.40 1.52
C GLN A 82 12.26 -0.56 2.59
N GLY A 83 11.72 -1.19 3.64
CA GLY A 83 11.02 -0.51 4.74
C GLY A 83 9.51 -0.32 4.54
N TRP A 84 8.93 -0.87 3.47
CA TRP A 84 7.48 -0.85 3.27
C TRP A 84 6.78 -1.90 4.13
N THR A 85 5.65 -1.54 4.71
CA THR A 85 4.83 -2.45 5.53
C THR A 85 3.41 -2.51 4.99
N VAL A 86 2.76 -3.66 5.07
CA VAL A 86 1.38 -3.79 4.59
C VAL A 86 0.44 -3.14 5.60
N ALA A 87 -0.21 -2.05 5.20
CA ALA A 87 -1.23 -1.36 5.98
C ALA A 87 -2.61 -2.00 5.80
N GLN A 88 -2.95 -2.37 4.55
CA GLN A 88 -4.24 -2.95 4.22
C GLN A 88 -4.12 -3.99 3.10
N MET A 89 -4.99 -4.99 3.13
CA MET A 89 -5.13 -5.99 2.08
C MET A 89 -6.61 -6.13 1.70
N GLN A 90 -6.88 -6.17 0.39
CA GLN A 90 -8.19 -6.46 -0.17
C GLN A 90 -8.05 -7.56 -1.21
N GLN A 91 -8.88 -8.59 -1.13
CA GLN A 91 -8.94 -9.64 -2.13
C GLN A 91 -10.38 -9.79 -2.61
N THR A 92 -10.56 -9.65 -3.93
CA THR A 92 -11.85 -9.80 -4.58
C THR A 92 -11.78 -10.97 -5.54
N LYS A 93 -12.79 -11.84 -5.49
CA LYS A 93 -12.99 -12.89 -6.47
C LYS A 93 -14.34 -12.68 -7.09
N THR A 94 -14.36 -12.35 -8.38
CA THR A 94 -15.60 -12.20 -9.14
C THR A 94 -15.68 -13.32 -10.14
N SER A 95 -16.77 -14.08 -10.07
CA SER A 95 -17.12 -15.12 -11.03
C SER A 95 -18.01 -14.46 -12.07
N THR A 96 -17.45 -14.04 -13.19
CA THR A 96 -18.22 -13.47 -14.31
C THR A 96 -18.38 -14.55 -15.37
N PRO A 97 -19.62 -14.96 -15.71
CA PRO A 97 -19.81 -15.88 -16.82
C PRO A 97 -19.38 -15.18 -18.13
N ASP A 98 -18.41 -15.75 -18.84
CA ASP A 98 -18.09 -15.31 -20.19
C ASP A 98 -19.25 -15.66 -21.13
N LEU A 99 -19.93 -14.64 -21.61
CA LEU A 99 -21.07 -14.76 -22.54
C LEU A 99 -20.61 -15.05 -23.98
N GLN A 100 -19.33 -14.82 -24.31
CA GLN A 100 -18.79 -15.02 -25.65
C GLN A 100 -18.19 -16.42 -25.84
N HIS A 101 -17.60 -17.00 -24.79
CA HIS A 101 -17.12 -18.39 -24.80
C HIS A 101 -17.67 -19.13 -23.58
N PRO A 102 -18.83 -19.82 -23.71
CA PRO A 102 -19.41 -20.56 -22.60
C PRO A 102 -18.49 -21.75 -22.25
N LEU A 103 -17.61 -21.54 -21.27
CA LEU A 103 -16.87 -22.61 -20.63
C LEU A 103 -17.81 -23.37 -19.66
N LEU A 104 -17.55 -24.65 -19.45
CA LEU A 104 -18.30 -25.50 -18.50
C LEU A 104 -18.13 -25.07 -17.02
N GLY A 105 -17.43 -23.97 -16.75
CA GLY A 105 -17.27 -23.34 -15.44
C GLY A 105 -17.08 -21.83 -15.57
N PRO A 106 -17.38 -21.04 -14.52
CA PRO A 106 -17.29 -19.59 -14.57
C PRO A 106 -15.85 -19.09 -14.72
N ASP A 107 -15.65 -18.00 -15.47
CA ASP A 107 -14.40 -17.27 -15.44
C ASP A 107 -14.26 -16.54 -14.11
N VAL A 108 -13.25 -16.94 -13.34
CA VAL A 108 -12.98 -16.36 -12.02
C VAL A 108 -11.86 -15.34 -12.16
N VAL A 109 -12.23 -14.06 -12.09
CA VAL A 109 -11.27 -12.97 -11.97
C VAL A 109 -10.90 -12.83 -10.49
N SER A 110 -9.64 -13.10 -10.15
CA SER A 110 -9.11 -12.88 -8.81
C SER A 110 -8.22 -11.66 -8.81
N THR A 111 -8.59 -10.65 -8.01
CA THR A 111 -7.81 -9.44 -7.79
C THR A 111 -7.35 -9.40 -6.34
N ALA A 112 -6.07 -9.14 -6.10
CA ALA A 112 -5.51 -8.92 -4.77
C ALA A 112 -4.77 -7.58 -4.74
N THR A 113 -5.22 -6.67 -3.89
CA THR A 113 -4.68 -5.31 -3.72
C THR A 113 -4.12 -5.16 -2.31
N TYR A 114 -2.92 -4.59 -2.21
CA TYR A 114 -2.21 -4.34 -0.96
C TYR A 114 -1.87 -2.86 -0.91
N LEU A 115 -2.25 -2.21 0.18
CA LEU A 115 -1.78 -0.88 0.52
C LEU A 115 -0.55 -1.03 1.41
N LEU A 116 0.54 -0.42 1.00
CA LEU A 116 1.81 -0.40 1.71
C LEU A 116 2.02 0.99 2.31
N GLU A 117 2.49 1.05 3.55
CA GLU A 117 2.90 2.28 4.24
C GLU A 117 4.39 2.25 4.58
N ARG A 118 5.04 3.41 4.52
CA ARG A 118 6.39 3.65 5.03
C ARG A 118 6.35 4.87 5.95
N ARG A 119 6.82 4.68 7.18
CA ARG A 119 6.87 5.70 8.25
C ARG A 119 8.29 6.11 8.57
#